data_AF-A0A6L8NGR9-F1
#
_entry.id   AF-A0A6L8NGR9-F1
#
_cell.length_a   1.000
_cell.length_b   1.000
_cell.length_c   1.000
_cell.angle_alpha   90.00
_cell.angle_beta   90.00
_cell.angle_gamma   90.00
#
_symmetry.space_group_name_H-M   'P 1'
#
loop_
_entity.id
_entity.type
_entity.pdbx_description
1 polymer ?
#
loop_
_entity_poly.entity_id
_entity_poly.type
_entity_poly.pdbx_seq_one_letter_code
_entity_poly.pdbx_strand_id
1 'polypeptide(L)'
;MPPQDPTETTSTGELRAGLVAAEDLLLFVNAAITATGQREFRSDAAEQQLSLAFLHEYVQVNHRSLYAAALALDINDHNAALIVERLLRTAREATAEQKRTEGRLIAARLALLPPQRVYRLFRALRTAGVNNRRTRAVQRDWLAARPDLGLDAVKYRRWLKSAVRHSHPPARVLDSGALSAGRAGELGDFLFRPGIRTRYGHPLLDAYRRAHYEQQAVYELPFTVAEGFAARHRVPRERFLERIAPRMTRLEKLRTTEATGGRTGERELSELPLTRLALYALSLPRAERAARRTVLT
;
A
#
# COMPACT_ATOMS: atom_id res chain seq x y z
N MET A 1 63.68 -22.33 -8.95
CA MET A 1 62.22 -22.45 -9.05
C MET A 1 61.63 -21.55 -7.97
N PRO A 2 61.11 -20.35 -8.29
CA PRO A 2 60.52 -19.49 -7.26
C PRO A 2 59.13 -20.05 -6.90
N PRO A 3 58.70 -19.95 -5.63
CA PRO A 3 57.36 -20.35 -5.23
C PRO A 3 56.37 -19.34 -5.80
N GLN A 4 55.36 -19.82 -6.54
CA GLN A 4 54.22 -19.00 -6.93
C GLN A 4 53.31 -18.82 -5.72
N ASP A 5 53.12 -17.57 -5.32
CA ASP A 5 52.19 -17.15 -4.28
C ASP A 5 50.74 -17.36 -4.77
N PRO A 6 49.89 -18.16 -4.08
CA PRO A 6 48.51 -18.43 -4.51
C PRO A 6 47.50 -17.33 -4.11
N THR A 7 47.95 -16.16 -3.65
CA THR A 7 47.09 -15.15 -3.00
C THR A 7 46.65 -13.99 -3.89
N GLU A 8 47.31 -13.72 -5.03
CA GLU A 8 46.97 -12.58 -5.90
C GLU A 8 45.79 -12.82 -6.85
N THR A 9 45.52 -14.07 -7.23
CA THR A 9 44.46 -14.38 -8.22
C THR A 9 43.06 -14.28 -7.64
N THR A 10 42.90 -14.44 -6.32
CA THR A 10 41.61 -14.40 -5.62
C THR A 10 41.01 -12.99 -5.58
N SER A 11 41.83 -11.93 -5.49
CA SER A 11 41.32 -10.55 -5.32
C SER A 11 40.74 -9.94 -6.60
N THR A 12 41.34 -10.23 -7.76
CA THR A 12 40.90 -9.64 -9.04
C THR A 12 39.58 -10.26 -9.52
N GLY A 13 39.38 -11.56 -9.27
CA GLY A 13 38.13 -12.26 -9.56
C GLY A 13 36.97 -11.76 -8.70
N GLU A 14 37.20 -11.60 -7.40
CA GLU A 14 36.21 -11.05 -6.45
C GLU A 14 35.85 -9.59 -6.77
N LEU A 15 36.83 -8.76 -7.14
CA LEU A 15 36.60 -7.38 -7.56
C LEU A 15 35.74 -7.30 -8.84
N ARG A 16 36.03 -8.14 -9.84
CA ARG A 16 35.23 -8.20 -11.08
C ARG A 16 33.81 -8.70 -10.82
N ALA A 17 33.64 -9.73 -10.00
CA ALA A 17 32.33 -10.22 -9.60
C ALA A 17 31.53 -9.14 -8.84
N GLY A 18 32.20 -8.37 -7.98
CA GLY A 18 31.61 -7.24 -7.28
C GLY A 18 31.14 -6.12 -8.21
N LEU A 19 31.92 -5.81 -9.27
CA LEU A 19 31.54 -4.82 -10.28
C LEU A 19 30.29 -5.25 -11.06
N VAL A 20 30.24 -6.50 -11.52
CA VAL A 20 29.06 -7.03 -12.24
C VAL A 20 27.81 -6.96 -11.35
N ALA A 21 27.93 -7.37 -10.09
CA ALA A 21 26.81 -7.29 -9.15
C ALA A 21 26.35 -5.83 -8.90
N ALA A 22 27.28 -4.87 -8.91
CA ALA A 22 26.96 -3.46 -8.76
C ALA A 22 26.23 -2.90 -10.00
N GLU A 23 26.68 -3.25 -11.20
CA GLU A 23 26.03 -2.86 -12.46
C GLU A 23 24.61 -3.44 -12.56
N ASP A 24 24.45 -4.73 -12.25
CA ASP A 24 23.16 -5.42 -12.22
C ASP A 24 22.20 -4.78 -11.21
N LEU A 25 22.69 -4.46 -10.01
CA LEU A 25 21.89 -3.81 -8.98
C LEU A 25 21.51 -2.38 -9.37
N LEU A 26 22.42 -1.62 -10.00
CA LEU A 26 22.16 -0.26 -10.44
C LEU A 26 21.08 -0.24 -11.53
N LEU A 27 21.16 -1.15 -12.50
CA LEU A 27 20.12 -1.35 -13.51
C LEU A 27 18.77 -1.67 -12.85
N PHE A 28 18.77 -2.61 -11.89
CA PHE A 28 17.56 -3.01 -11.19
C PHE A 28 16.94 -1.90 -10.36
N VAL A 29 17.72 -1.17 -9.58
CA VAL A 29 17.22 -0.09 -8.73
C VAL A 29 16.64 1.04 -9.59
N ASN A 30 17.29 1.40 -10.69
CA ASN A 30 16.77 2.41 -11.61
C ASN A 30 15.42 1.99 -12.21
N ALA A 31 15.28 0.74 -12.63
CA ALA A 31 14.00 0.20 -13.08
C ALA A 31 12.98 0.14 -11.94
N ALA A 32 13.39 -0.25 -10.73
CA ALA A 32 12.51 -0.38 -9.57
C ALA A 32 11.97 0.97 -9.06
N ILE A 33 12.68 2.07 -9.33
CA ILE A 33 12.22 3.43 -9.04
C ILE A 33 11.21 3.88 -10.10
N THR A 34 11.54 3.72 -11.39
CA THR A 34 10.81 4.37 -12.48
C THR A 34 9.68 3.53 -13.08
N ALA A 35 9.89 2.22 -13.28
CA ALA A 35 8.95 1.36 -13.97
C ALA A 35 7.82 0.89 -13.05
N THR A 36 6.60 0.85 -13.59
CA THR A 36 5.40 0.42 -12.82
C THR A 36 4.65 -0.75 -13.47
N GLY A 37 5.20 -1.33 -14.55
CA GLY A 37 4.54 -2.37 -15.34
C GLY A 37 3.27 -1.90 -16.06
N GLN A 38 3.11 -0.57 -16.20
CA GLN A 38 2.05 0.07 -16.98
C GLN A 38 2.54 0.40 -18.38
N ARG A 39 1.61 0.69 -19.30
CA ARG A 39 1.96 1.16 -20.64
C ARG A 39 2.74 2.47 -20.54
N GLU A 40 3.87 2.54 -21.22
CA GLU A 40 4.68 3.75 -21.32
C GLU A 40 4.60 4.33 -22.75
N PHE A 41 5.13 5.53 -22.95
CA PHE A 41 5.05 6.23 -24.24
C PHE A 41 5.74 5.45 -25.38
N ARG A 42 6.74 4.63 -25.05
CA ARG A 42 7.56 3.88 -26.02
C ARG A 42 7.41 2.36 -25.96
N SER A 43 6.70 1.82 -24.97
CA SER A 43 6.55 0.37 -24.76
C SER A 43 5.12 0.03 -24.37
N ASP A 44 4.64 -1.10 -24.85
CA ASP A 44 3.35 -1.60 -24.41
C ASP A 44 3.42 -2.17 -22.97
N ALA A 45 2.26 -2.42 -22.37
CA ALA A 45 2.20 -2.90 -20.99
C ALA A 45 2.71 -4.34 -20.84
N ALA A 46 2.64 -5.17 -21.88
CA ALA A 46 3.05 -6.57 -21.83
C ALA A 46 4.57 -6.69 -21.87
N GLU A 47 5.22 -5.94 -22.75
CA GLU A 47 6.67 -5.83 -22.87
C GLU A 47 7.28 -5.31 -21.56
N GLN A 48 6.72 -4.24 -21.00
CA GLN A 48 7.16 -3.71 -19.70
C GLN A 48 7.02 -4.73 -18.57
N GLN A 49 5.90 -5.46 -18.52
CA GLN A 49 5.71 -6.50 -17.51
C GLN A 49 6.69 -7.66 -17.67
N LEU A 50 6.99 -8.07 -18.92
CA LEU A 50 7.94 -9.14 -19.20
C LEU A 50 9.36 -8.73 -18.79
N SER A 51 9.82 -7.56 -19.23
CA SER A 51 11.15 -7.03 -18.89
C SER A 51 11.32 -6.87 -17.37
N LEU A 52 10.31 -6.31 -16.71
CA LEU A 52 10.32 -6.16 -15.25
C LEU A 52 10.32 -7.53 -14.56
N ALA A 53 9.48 -8.47 -15.02
CA ALA A 53 9.42 -9.81 -14.44
C ALA A 53 10.77 -10.54 -14.54
N PHE A 54 11.45 -10.43 -15.68
CA PHE A 54 12.79 -10.97 -15.89
C PHE A 54 13.80 -10.32 -14.94
N LEU A 55 13.83 -8.98 -14.85
CA LEU A 55 14.78 -8.26 -14.00
C LEU A 55 14.64 -8.67 -12.52
N HIS A 56 13.41 -8.75 -12.03
CA HIS A 56 13.15 -9.20 -10.67
C HIS A 56 13.56 -10.67 -10.45
N GLU A 57 13.46 -11.54 -11.46
CA GLU A 57 13.80 -12.96 -11.32
C GLU A 57 15.31 -13.13 -11.31
N TYR A 58 15.98 -12.50 -12.26
CA TYR A 58 17.42 -12.47 -12.39
C TYR A 58 18.09 -11.99 -11.09
N VAL A 59 17.69 -10.83 -10.56
CA VAL A 59 18.32 -10.28 -9.34
C VAL A 59 17.94 -11.09 -8.10
N GLN A 60 16.72 -11.63 -8.02
CA GLN A 60 16.34 -12.49 -6.90
C GLN A 60 17.20 -13.78 -6.86
N VAL A 61 17.43 -14.40 -8.01
CA VAL A 61 18.18 -15.67 -8.11
C VAL A 61 19.67 -15.44 -7.89
N ASN A 62 20.26 -14.45 -8.57
CA ASN A 62 21.71 -14.22 -8.53
C ASN A 62 22.15 -13.40 -7.31
N HIS A 63 21.30 -12.49 -6.83
CA HIS A 63 21.66 -11.48 -5.82
C HIS A 63 20.58 -11.30 -4.75
N ARG A 64 20.02 -12.40 -4.23
CA ARG A 64 18.89 -12.40 -3.28
C ARG A 64 19.00 -11.41 -2.11
N SER A 65 20.18 -11.33 -1.48
CA SER A 65 20.40 -10.41 -0.36
C SER A 65 20.30 -8.94 -0.80
N LEU A 66 20.82 -8.60 -1.97
CA LEU A 66 20.73 -7.25 -2.56
C LEU A 66 19.31 -6.96 -3.05
N TYR A 67 18.64 -7.95 -3.63
CA TYR A 67 17.23 -7.88 -4.00
C TYR A 67 16.34 -7.53 -2.79
N ALA A 68 16.59 -8.14 -1.64
CA ALA A 68 15.90 -7.80 -0.41
C ALA A 68 16.29 -6.41 0.12
N ALA A 69 17.58 -6.05 0.06
CA ALA A 69 18.09 -4.75 0.49
C ALA A 69 17.46 -3.58 -0.31
N ALA A 70 17.04 -3.80 -1.55
CA ALA A 70 16.30 -2.81 -2.33
C ALA A 70 15.00 -2.33 -1.65
N LEU A 71 14.42 -3.10 -0.72
CA LEU A 71 13.28 -2.66 0.09
C LEU A 71 13.63 -1.50 1.04
N ALA A 72 14.90 -1.29 1.37
CA ALA A 72 15.38 -0.15 2.16
C ALA A 72 15.55 1.13 1.33
N LEU A 73 15.51 1.02 0.00
CA LEU A 73 15.61 2.15 -0.91
C LEU A 73 14.21 2.73 -1.19
N ASP A 74 14.17 3.95 -1.73
CA ASP A 74 12.93 4.61 -2.13
C ASP A 74 12.45 4.14 -3.51
N ILE A 75 12.30 2.83 -3.67
CA ILE A 75 11.66 2.23 -4.84
C ILE A 75 10.15 2.49 -4.79
N ASN A 76 9.45 2.38 -5.92
CA ASN A 76 8.02 2.62 -5.92
C ASN A 76 7.21 1.49 -5.24
N ASP A 77 5.95 1.79 -4.86
CA ASP A 77 5.05 0.84 -4.18
C ASP A 77 4.82 -0.46 -4.96
N HIS A 78 4.83 -0.39 -6.29
CA HIS A 78 4.57 -1.54 -7.15
C HIS A 78 5.73 -2.55 -7.03
N ASN A 79 6.96 -2.08 -7.23
CA ASN A 79 8.15 -2.91 -7.16
C ASN A 79 8.42 -3.39 -5.73
N ALA A 80 8.17 -2.55 -4.72
CA ALA A 80 8.23 -2.98 -3.32
C ALA A 80 7.28 -4.16 -3.04
N ALA A 81 6.04 -4.10 -3.54
CA ALA A 81 5.08 -5.20 -3.37
C ALA A 81 5.54 -6.46 -4.12
N LEU A 82 6.08 -6.35 -5.33
CA LEU A 82 6.61 -7.48 -6.10
C LEU A 82 7.80 -8.15 -5.40
N ILE A 83 8.73 -7.36 -4.84
CA ILE A 83 9.86 -7.88 -4.07
C ILE A 83 9.36 -8.67 -2.86
N VAL A 84 8.45 -8.09 -2.06
CA VAL A 84 7.88 -8.79 -0.89
C VAL A 84 7.17 -10.08 -1.32
N GLU A 85 6.37 -10.04 -2.37
CA GLU A 85 5.66 -11.21 -2.88
C GLU A 85 6.61 -12.34 -3.26
N ARG A 86 7.63 -12.03 -4.06
CA ARG A 86 8.62 -13.01 -4.55
C ARG A 86 9.44 -13.59 -3.40
N LEU A 87 9.94 -12.77 -2.50
CA LEU A 87 10.71 -13.23 -1.32
C LEU A 87 9.89 -14.19 -0.44
N LEU A 88 8.59 -13.93 -0.27
CA LEU A 88 7.67 -14.78 0.49
C LEU A 88 7.30 -16.06 -0.26
N ARG A 89 7.16 -15.99 -1.59
CA ARG A 89 6.88 -17.13 -2.46
C ARG A 89 8.06 -18.12 -2.46
N THR A 90 9.28 -17.62 -2.60
CA THR A 90 10.52 -18.42 -2.65
C THR A 90 11.22 -18.53 -1.29
N ALA A 91 10.45 -18.45 -0.20
CA ALA A 91 11.01 -18.48 1.15
C ALA A 91 11.77 -19.79 1.49
N ARG A 92 11.59 -20.87 0.71
CA ARG A 92 12.31 -22.14 0.91
C ARG A 92 13.78 -22.07 0.47
N GLU A 93 14.09 -21.25 -0.52
CA GLU A 93 15.44 -21.07 -1.07
C GLU A 93 16.36 -20.23 -0.15
N ALA A 94 15.77 -19.49 0.80
CA ALA A 94 16.53 -18.61 1.68
C ALA A 94 17.16 -19.34 2.88
N THR A 95 18.39 -18.98 3.22
CA THR A 95 19.03 -19.38 4.48
C THR A 95 18.31 -18.78 5.70
N ALA A 96 18.60 -19.30 6.89
CA ALA A 96 18.01 -18.76 8.13
C ALA A 96 18.37 -17.29 8.37
N GLU A 97 19.59 -16.89 8.01
CA GLU A 97 20.05 -15.51 8.12
C GLU A 97 19.34 -14.58 7.12
N GLN A 98 19.26 -14.99 5.85
CA GLN A 98 18.52 -14.26 4.82
C GLN A 98 17.06 -14.07 5.24
N LYS A 99 16.39 -15.11 5.75
CA LYS A 99 15.01 -15.03 6.26
C LYS A 99 14.84 -13.97 7.36
N ARG A 100 15.80 -13.85 8.28
CA ARG A 100 15.77 -12.84 9.35
C ARG A 100 15.92 -11.43 8.80
N THR A 101 16.90 -11.20 7.94
CA THR A 101 17.17 -9.88 7.34
C THR A 101 16.02 -9.44 6.42
N GLU A 102 15.60 -10.31 5.50
CA GLU A 102 14.43 -10.08 4.65
C GLU A 102 13.18 -9.81 5.49
N GLY A 103 12.97 -10.54 6.59
CA GLY A 103 11.81 -10.32 7.48
C GLY A 103 11.75 -8.91 8.05
N ARG A 104 12.89 -8.37 8.51
CA ARG A 104 12.99 -6.99 9.03
C ARG A 104 12.72 -5.96 7.92
N LEU A 105 13.31 -6.17 6.75
CA LEU A 105 13.15 -5.27 5.59
C LEU A 105 11.70 -5.27 5.08
N ILE A 106 11.06 -6.44 4.99
CA ILE A 106 9.65 -6.57 4.64
C ILE A 106 8.79 -5.82 5.67
N ALA A 107 8.99 -6.04 6.97
CA ALA A 107 8.21 -5.39 8.01
C ALA A 107 8.34 -3.86 7.95
N ALA A 108 9.57 -3.34 7.83
CA ALA A 108 9.83 -1.91 7.70
C ALA A 108 9.14 -1.33 6.45
N ARG A 109 9.25 -2.00 5.30
CA ARG A 109 8.63 -1.52 4.06
C ARG A 109 7.10 -1.56 4.12
N LEU A 110 6.51 -2.61 4.68
CA LEU A 110 5.04 -2.72 4.83
C LEU A 110 4.46 -1.65 5.77
N ALA A 111 5.24 -1.15 6.73
CA ALA A 111 4.83 -0.05 7.60
C ALA A 111 4.74 1.30 6.86
N LEU A 112 5.54 1.48 5.81
CA LEU A 112 5.54 2.69 4.97
C LEU A 112 4.48 2.64 3.87
N LEU A 113 4.14 1.44 3.38
CA LEU A 113 3.21 1.29 2.27
C LEU A 113 1.78 1.71 2.64
N PRO A 114 1.05 2.35 1.71
CA PRO A 114 -0.37 2.63 1.92
C PRO A 114 -1.18 1.35 2.15
N PRO A 115 -2.17 1.33 3.08
CA PRO A 115 -2.88 0.11 3.46
C PRO A 115 -3.51 -0.63 2.27
N GLN A 116 -4.08 0.10 1.33
CA GLN A 116 -4.67 -0.47 0.12
C GLN A 116 -3.65 -1.23 -0.76
N ARG A 117 -2.37 -0.83 -0.75
CA ARG A 117 -1.30 -1.53 -1.48
C ARG A 117 -0.93 -2.82 -0.76
N VAL A 118 -0.83 -2.79 0.56
CA VAL A 118 -0.56 -3.99 1.37
C VAL A 118 -1.71 -5.01 1.27
N TYR A 119 -2.96 -4.56 1.32
CA TYR A 119 -4.12 -5.42 1.10
C TYR A 119 -4.12 -6.04 -0.30
N ARG A 120 -3.69 -5.31 -1.33
CA ARG A 120 -3.51 -5.86 -2.68
C ARG A 120 -2.42 -6.92 -2.74
N LEU A 121 -1.28 -6.70 -2.08
CA LEU A 121 -0.23 -7.70 -1.93
C LEU A 121 -0.75 -8.97 -1.22
N PHE A 122 -1.50 -8.84 -0.12
CA PHE A 122 -2.06 -10.00 0.57
C PHE A 122 -3.03 -10.79 -0.30
N ARG A 123 -3.82 -10.09 -1.11
CA ARG A 123 -4.67 -10.74 -2.12
C ARG A 123 -3.82 -11.47 -3.17
N ALA A 124 -2.75 -10.86 -3.67
CA ALA A 124 -1.85 -11.50 -4.64
C ALA A 124 -1.22 -12.78 -4.06
N LEU A 125 -0.70 -12.72 -2.83
CA LEU A 125 -0.16 -13.88 -2.10
C LEU A 125 -1.21 -14.99 -1.95
N ARG A 126 -2.46 -14.63 -1.62
CA ARG A 126 -3.56 -15.60 -1.53
C ARG A 126 -3.87 -16.23 -2.88
N THR A 127 -3.97 -15.44 -3.94
CA THR A 127 -4.22 -15.93 -5.31
C THR A 127 -3.11 -16.86 -5.78
N ALA A 128 -1.86 -16.55 -5.43
CA ALA A 128 -0.70 -17.38 -5.72
C ALA A 128 -0.55 -18.62 -4.82
N GLY A 129 -1.51 -18.87 -3.90
CA GLY A 129 -1.46 -20.02 -2.99
C GLY A 129 -0.35 -19.95 -1.92
N VAL A 130 0.27 -18.78 -1.72
CA VAL A 130 1.39 -18.60 -0.79
C VAL A 130 0.88 -18.45 0.63
N ASN A 131 0.81 -19.55 1.39
CA ASN A 131 0.37 -19.56 2.80
C ASN A 131 1.36 -20.23 3.77
N ASN A 132 2.66 -20.01 3.56
CA ASN A 132 3.69 -20.55 4.46
C ASN A 132 3.67 -19.83 5.83
N ARG A 133 4.27 -20.46 6.86
CA ARG A 133 4.36 -19.92 8.24
C ARG A 133 4.85 -18.47 8.27
N ARG A 134 5.83 -18.14 7.43
CA ARG A 134 6.42 -16.81 7.32
C ARG A 134 5.43 -15.78 6.79
N THR A 135 4.71 -16.12 5.72
CA THR A 135 3.67 -15.25 5.14
C THR A 135 2.57 -14.95 6.15
N ARG A 136 2.11 -15.96 6.89
CA ARG A 136 1.12 -15.78 7.96
C ARG A 136 1.64 -14.88 9.09
N ALA A 137 2.89 -15.06 9.50
CA ALA A 137 3.53 -14.22 10.51
C ALA A 137 3.59 -12.76 10.05
N VAL A 138 4.11 -12.49 8.85
CA VAL A 138 4.18 -11.13 8.27
C VAL A 138 2.81 -10.46 8.22
N GLN A 139 1.78 -11.17 7.73
CA GLN A 139 0.42 -10.63 7.66
C GLN A 139 -0.15 -10.34 9.05
N ARG A 140 0.02 -11.26 10.00
CA ARG A 140 -0.44 -11.09 11.38
C ARG A 140 0.24 -9.91 12.06
N ASP A 141 1.55 -9.80 11.93
CA ASP A 141 2.34 -8.78 12.60
C ASP A 141 2.03 -7.40 12.02
N TRP A 142 1.82 -7.30 10.69
CA TRP A 142 1.34 -6.07 10.06
C TRP A 142 -0.08 -5.68 10.53
N LEU A 143 -1.01 -6.65 10.62
CA LEU A 143 -2.36 -6.39 11.15
C LEU A 143 -2.33 -5.91 12.61
N ALA A 144 -1.50 -6.54 13.44
CA ALA A 144 -1.33 -6.15 14.85
C ALA A 144 -0.73 -4.75 15.02
N ALA A 145 0.08 -4.30 14.06
CA ALA A 145 0.68 -2.96 14.06
C ALA A 145 -0.26 -1.87 13.50
N ARG A 146 -1.47 -2.22 13.04
CA ARG A 146 -2.40 -1.22 12.48
C ARG A 146 -2.91 -0.29 13.59
N PRO A 147 -2.93 1.04 13.36
CA PRO A 147 -3.48 1.98 14.35
C PRO A 147 -4.97 1.79 14.62
N ASP A 148 -5.75 1.50 13.59
CA ASP A 148 -7.20 1.33 13.66
C ASP A 148 -7.67 0.29 12.62
N LEU A 149 -7.93 -0.93 13.09
CA LEU A 149 -8.50 -2.00 12.28
C LEU A 149 -10.02 -1.82 12.04
N GLY A 150 -10.72 -1.05 12.85
CA GLY A 150 -12.13 -0.73 12.65
C GLY A 150 -12.34 0.15 11.42
N LEU A 151 -11.47 1.14 11.22
CA LEU A 151 -11.43 1.93 9.99
C LEU A 151 -11.16 1.04 8.77
N ASP A 152 -10.19 0.14 8.85
CA ASP A 152 -9.88 -0.81 7.78
C ASP A 152 -11.05 -1.76 7.50
N ALA A 153 -11.80 -2.18 8.52
CA ALA A 153 -12.98 -3.02 8.37
C ALA A 153 -14.14 -2.30 7.67
N VAL A 154 -14.29 -1.00 7.88
CA VAL A 154 -15.30 -0.19 7.18
C VAL A 154 -14.88 0.10 5.75
N LYS A 155 -13.63 0.55 5.54
CA LYS A 155 -13.14 0.99 4.23
C LYS A 155 -12.72 -0.15 3.30
N TYR A 156 -12.08 -1.17 3.86
CA TYR A 156 -11.45 -2.27 3.12
C TYR A 156 -12.01 -3.64 3.52
N ARG A 157 -13.26 -3.69 3.98
CA ARG A 157 -13.92 -4.89 4.56
C ARG A 157 -13.58 -6.21 3.86
N ARG A 158 -13.77 -6.26 2.54
CA ARG A 158 -13.54 -7.48 1.74
C ARG A 158 -12.08 -7.92 1.79
N TRP A 159 -11.16 -6.98 1.74
CA TRP A 159 -9.71 -7.22 1.74
C TRP A 159 -9.23 -7.64 3.13
N LEU A 160 -9.67 -6.93 4.18
CA LEU A 160 -9.37 -7.31 5.56
C LEU A 160 -9.91 -8.71 5.87
N LYS A 161 -11.17 -9.01 5.52
CA LYS A 161 -11.76 -10.35 5.69
C LYS A 161 -10.93 -11.43 4.98
N SER A 162 -10.44 -11.14 3.78
CA SER A 162 -9.58 -12.05 3.02
C SER A 162 -8.23 -12.27 3.71
N ALA A 163 -7.60 -11.19 4.21
CA ALA A 163 -6.31 -11.26 4.89
C ALA A 163 -6.41 -12.04 6.22
N VAL A 164 -7.47 -11.82 7.00
CA VAL A 164 -7.72 -12.53 8.26
C VAL A 164 -7.97 -14.02 7.99
N ARG A 165 -8.75 -14.36 6.96
CA ARG A 165 -8.94 -15.77 6.56
C ARG A 165 -7.66 -16.44 6.10
N HIS A 166 -6.74 -15.70 5.49
CA HIS A 166 -5.49 -16.26 4.97
C HIS A 166 -4.46 -16.49 6.09
N SER A 167 -4.31 -15.51 6.97
CA SER A 167 -3.31 -15.52 8.04
C SER A 167 -3.75 -16.25 9.32
N HIS A 168 -5.05 -16.44 9.53
CA HIS A 168 -5.63 -16.99 10.76
C HIS A 168 -5.03 -16.34 12.03
N PRO A 169 -5.10 -15.01 12.16
CA PRO A 169 -4.52 -14.34 13.31
C PRO A 169 -5.31 -14.72 14.58
N PRO A 170 -4.65 -14.79 15.74
CA PRO A 170 -5.34 -15.03 17.00
C PRO A 170 -6.30 -13.87 17.31
N ALA A 171 -7.41 -14.14 18.00
CA ALA A 171 -8.46 -13.14 18.29
C ALA A 171 -7.91 -11.83 18.87
N ARG A 172 -6.90 -11.91 19.75
CA ARG A 172 -6.20 -10.74 20.33
C ARG A 172 -5.67 -9.74 19.30
N VAL A 173 -5.28 -10.17 18.10
CA VAL A 173 -4.79 -9.30 17.03
C VAL A 173 -5.93 -8.55 16.34
N LEU A 174 -7.13 -9.13 16.35
CA LEU A 174 -8.32 -8.45 15.85
C LEU A 174 -8.87 -7.45 16.89
N ASP A 175 -8.53 -7.65 18.16
CA ASP A 175 -8.90 -6.78 19.27
C ASP A 175 -7.79 -5.78 19.64
N SER A 176 -6.62 -5.84 19.00
CA SER A 176 -5.50 -4.92 19.23
C SER A 176 -5.74 -3.60 18.50
N GLY A 177 -6.31 -2.63 19.18
CA GLY A 177 -6.44 -1.26 18.72
C GLY A 177 -6.77 -0.34 19.89
N ALA A 178 -6.23 0.89 19.88
CA ALA A 178 -6.42 1.87 20.97
C ALA A 178 -7.92 2.18 21.24
N LEU A 179 -8.75 2.05 20.20
CA LEU A 179 -10.20 2.26 20.26
C LEU A 179 -11.01 1.00 20.60
N SER A 180 -10.37 -0.16 20.72
CA SER A 180 -11.01 -1.46 20.97
C SER A 180 -10.81 -1.98 22.40
N ALA A 181 -10.17 -1.18 23.27
CA ALA A 181 -9.89 -1.52 24.66
C ALA A 181 -11.18 -1.92 25.40
N GLY A 182 -11.32 -3.22 25.70
CA GLY A 182 -12.39 -3.75 26.54
C GLY A 182 -13.55 -4.47 25.85
N ARG A 183 -13.54 -4.67 24.50
CA ARG A 183 -14.63 -5.40 23.80
C ARG A 183 -14.13 -6.48 22.86
N ALA A 184 -13.78 -7.63 23.46
CA ALA A 184 -13.28 -8.78 22.73
C ALA A 184 -14.24 -9.29 21.63
N GLY A 185 -13.67 -9.66 20.48
CA GLY A 185 -14.36 -10.34 19.38
C GLY A 185 -15.24 -9.44 18.51
N GLU A 186 -15.33 -8.15 18.78
CA GLU A 186 -16.22 -7.23 18.07
C GLU A 186 -15.92 -7.13 16.57
N LEU A 187 -14.63 -7.01 16.23
CA LEU A 187 -14.17 -6.96 14.85
C LEU A 187 -14.44 -8.28 14.11
N GLY A 188 -14.25 -9.41 14.81
CA GLY A 188 -14.54 -10.74 14.29
C GLY A 188 -16.02 -10.90 13.92
N ASP A 189 -16.91 -10.48 14.82
CA ASP A 189 -18.36 -10.50 14.57
C ASP A 189 -18.73 -9.59 13.40
N PHE A 190 -18.17 -8.39 13.30
CA PHE A 190 -18.42 -7.47 12.18
C PHE A 190 -18.00 -8.06 10.81
N LEU A 191 -16.85 -8.75 10.76
CA LEU A 191 -16.30 -9.31 9.52
C LEU A 191 -16.99 -10.61 9.10
N PHE A 192 -17.26 -11.50 10.05
CA PHE A 192 -17.70 -12.87 9.76
C PHE A 192 -19.17 -13.14 10.08
N ARG A 193 -19.77 -12.42 11.02
CA ARG A 193 -21.16 -12.61 11.47
C ARG A 193 -21.92 -11.27 11.47
N PRO A 194 -21.98 -10.56 10.33
CA PRO A 194 -22.63 -9.25 10.28
C PRO A 194 -24.07 -9.33 10.78
N GLY A 195 -24.46 -8.40 11.66
CA GLY A 195 -25.81 -8.33 12.22
C GLY A 195 -26.03 -9.15 13.49
N ILE A 196 -25.04 -9.93 13.95
CA ILE A 196 -25.18 -10.66 15.22
C ILE A 196 -25.22 -9.72 16.43
N ARG A 197 -24.50 -8.60 16.37
CA ARG A 197 -24.49 -7.59 17.43
C ARG A 197 -25.50 -6.50 17.11
N THR A 198 -26.31 -6.18 18.13
CA THR A 198 -27.25 -5.05 18.09
C THR A 198 -26.53 -3.70 18.19
N ARG A 199 -25.37 -3.66 18.84
CA ARG A 199 -24.52 -2.47 19.00
C ARG A 199 -23.04 -2.83 18.94
N TYR A 200 -22.27 -1.96 18.31
CA TYR A 200 -20.82 -2.00 18.28
C TYR A 200 -20.25 -0.94 19.25
N GLY A 201 -19.17 -1.25 19.95
CA GLY A 201 -18.44 -0.26 20.76
C GLY A 201 -17.50 0.60 19.95
N HIS A 202 -16.95 0.06 18.86
CA HIS A 202 -16.12 0.84 17.97
C HIS A 202 -16.99 1.86 17.22
N PRO A 203 -16.73 3.18 17.33
CA PRO A 203 -17.61 4.21 16.78
C PRO A 203 -17.89 4.04 15.30
N LEU A 204 -16.86 3.74 14.49
CA LEU A 204 -17.02 3.53 13.05
C LEU A 204 -17.81 2.26 12.69
N LEU A 205 -17.68 1.18 13.48
CA LEU A 205 -18.43 -0.05 13.20
C LEU A 205 -19.91 0.15 13.53
N ASP A 206 -20.21 0.87 14.61
CA ASP A 206 -21.60 1.19 14.98
C ASP A 206 -22.22 2.20 14.01
N ALA A 207 -21.49 3.25 13.63
CA ALA A 207 -21.90 4.19 12.60
C ALA A 207 -22.21 3.48 11.27
N TYR A 208 -21.38 2.51 10.86
CA TYR A 208 -21.62 1.72 9.65
C TYR A 208 -22.91 0.90 9.74
N ARG A 209 -23.13 0.25 10.90
CA ARG A 209 -24.38 -0.49 11.16
C ARG A 209 -25.59 0.46 11.11
N ARG A 210 -25.53 1.61 11.81
CA ARG A 210 -26.62 2.60 11.85
C ARG A 210 -26.89 3.22 10.49
N ALA A 211 -25.87 3.50 9.68
CA ALA A 211 -25.99 4.08 8.35
C ALA A 211 -26.86 3.26 7.39
N HIS A 212 -27.11 1.98 7.66
CA HIS A 212 -28.09 1.19 6.89
C HIS A 212 -29.55 1.62 7.08
N TYR A 213 -29.87 2.24 8.21
CA TYR A 213 -31.23 2.60 8.62
C TYR A 213 -31.39 4.09 8.89
N GLU A 214 -30.32 4.77 9.33
CA GLU A 214 -30.32 6.16 9.74
C GLU A 214 -29.46 7.01 8.79
N GLN A 215 -30.06 8.03 8.17
CA GLN A 215 -29.36 8.92 7.25
C GLN A 215 -28.29 9.77 7.96
N GLN A 216 -28.49 10.15 9.22
CA GLN A 216 -27.52 10.99 9.96
C GLN A 216 -26.20 10.26 10.21
N ALA A 217 -26.25 8.95 10.47
CA ALA A 217 -25.06 8.12 10.69
C ALA A 217 -24.15 8.04 9.44
N VAL A 218 -24.65 8.37 8.25
CA VAL A 218 -23.83 8.45 7.02
C VAL A 218 -22.71 9.48 7.15
N TYR A 219 -22.96 10.59 7.83
CA TYR A 219 -21.98 11.67 8.03
C TYR A 219 -20.96 11.37 9.13
N GLU A 220 -21.08 10.23 9.80
CA GLU A 220 -20.08 9.72 10.74
C GLU A 220 -19.01 8.87 10.05
N LEU A 221 -19.26 8.45 8.81
CA LEU A 221 -18.41 7.54 8.06
C LEU A 221 -17.33 8.31 7.25
N PRO A 222 -16.22 7.64 6.90
CA PRO A 222 -15.25 8.18 5.94
C PRO A 222 -15.92 8.48 4.59
N PHE A 223 -15.51 9.58 3.94
CA PHE A 223 -16.11 10.10 2.70
C PHE A 223 -16.45 9.02 1.66
N THR A 224 -15.45 8.22 1.27
CA THR A 224 -15.63 7.14 0.26
C THR A 224 -16.69 6.09 0.63
N VAL A 225 -16.91 5.84 1.92
CA VAL A 225 -17.93 4.90 2.39
C VAL A 225 -19.28 5.60 2.52
N ALA A 226 -19.28 6.83 3.03
CA ALA A 226 -20.45 7.68 3.15
C ALA A 226 -21.12 7.92 1.80
N GLU A 227 -20.35 8.11 0.72
CA GLU A 227 -20.86 8.33 -0.64
C GLU A 227 -21.76 7.18 -1.11
N GLY A 228 -21.36 5.93 -0.84
CA GLY A 228 -22.17 4.75 -1.17
C GLY A 228 -23.49 4.68 -0.40
N PHE A 229 -23.50 5.09 0.87
CA PHE A 229 -24.73 5.16 1.67
C PHE A 229 -25.60 6.36 1.28
N ALA A 230 -25.01 7.50 0.92
CA ALA A 230 -25.75 8.67 0.45
C ALA A 230 -26.57 8.35 -0.81
N ALA A 231 -25.97 7.61 -1.75
CA ALA A 231 -26.69 7.11 -2.93
C ALA A 231 -27.87 6.19 -2.56
N ARG A 232 -27.68 5.28 -1.60
CA ARG A 232 -28.73 4.39 -1.10
C ARG A 232 -29.89 5.16 -0.45
N HIS A 233 -29.58 6.20 0.33
CA HIS A 233 -30.57 7.08 0.98
C HIS A 233 -31.12 8.18 0.04
N ARG A 234 -30.73 8.18 -1.25
CA ARG A 234 -31.14 9.17 -2.26
C ARG A 234 -30.87 10.62 -1.84
N VAL A 235 -29.76 10.85 -1.13
CA VAL A 235 -29.34 12.19 -0.73
C VAL A 235 -28.82 12.94 -1.97
N PRO A 236 -29.30 14.16 -2.25
CA PRO A 236 -28.75 14.97 -3.33
C PRO A 236 -27.24 15.20 -3.14
N ARG A 237 -26.47 15.10 -4.23
CA ARG A 237 -25.00 15.16 -4.19
C ARG A 237 -24.49 16.45 -3.56
N GLU A 238 -25.06 17.60 -3.91
CA GLU A 238 -24.68 18.90 -3.36
C GLU A 238 -24.86 18.96 -1.83
N ARG A 239 -26.04 18.55 -1.35
CA ARG A 239 -26.34 18.45 0.09
C ARG A 239 -25.43 17.46 0.82
N PHE A 240 -25.04 16.38 0.15
CA PHE A 240 -24.08 15.42 0.71
C PHE A 240 -22.70 16.06 0.86
N LEU A 241 -22.20 16.72 -0.19
CA LEU A 241 -20.88 17.35 -0.20
C LEU A 241 -20.76 18.47 0.83
N GLU A 242 -21.77 19.33 0.94
CA GLU A 242 -21.81 20.41 1.94
C GLU A 242 -21.67 19.85 3.37
N ARG A 243 -22.43 18.81 3.69
CA ARG A 243 -22.47 18.24 5.04
C ARG A 243 -21.27 17.36 5.38
N ILE A 244 -20.66 16.69 4.40
CA ILE A 244 -19.50 15.79 4.62
C ILE A 244 -18.16 16.54 4.56
N ALA A 245 -18.12 17.76 3.99
CA ALA A 245 -16.92 18.58 3.82
C ALA A 245 -16.00 18.67 5.07
N PRO A 246 -16.51 18.81 6.31
CA PRO A 246 -15.65 18.88 7.50
C PRO A 246 -14.82 17.60 7.75
N ARG A 247 -15.28 16.44 7.26
CA ARG A 247 -14.62 15.14 7.45
C ARG A 247 -13.80 14.68 6.25
N MET A 248 -13.93 15.37 5.12
CA MET A 248 -13.15 15.07 3.94
C MET A 248 -11.67 15.40 4.19
N THR A 249 -10.81 14.48 3.80
CA THR A 249 -9.38 14.76 3.73
C THR A 249 -9.11 15.85 2.70
N ARG A 250 -7.98 16.55 2.82
CA ARG A 250 -7.57 17.61 1.87
C ARG A 250 -7.60 17.13 0.40
N LEU A 251 -7.11 15.92 0.15
CA LEU A 251 -7.10 15.34 -1.19
C LEU A 251 -8.51 14.98 -1.70
N GLU A 252 -9.42 14.56 -0.81
CA GLU A 252 -10.81 14.33 -1.17
C GLU A 252 -11.51 15.66 -1.50
N LYS A 253 -11.22 16.74 -0.76
CA LYS A 253 -11.72 18.09 -1.07
C LYS A 253 -11.25 18.53 -2.45
N LEU A 254 -9.94 18.47 -2.71
CA LEU A 254 -9.35 18.86 -3.99
C LEU A 254 -10.02 18.14 -5.18
N ARG A 255 -10.12 16.80 -5.11
CA ARG A 255 -10.74 15.99 -6.17
C ARG A 255 -12.22 16.30 -6.37
N THR A 256 -12.93 16.61 -5.30
CA THR A 256 -14.36 16.90 -5.38
C THR A 256 -14.58 18.27 -5.98
N THR A 257 -13.79 19.27 -5.58
CA THR A 257 -13.80 20.62 -6.14
C THR A 257 -13.48 20.60 -7.64
N GLU A 258 -12.48 19.83 -8.07
CA GLU A 258 -12.20 19.60 -9.50
C GLU A 258 -13.41 18.98 -10.22
N ALA A 259 -14.02 17.93 -9.64
CA ALA A 259 -15.13 17.21 -10.25
C ALA A 259 -16.44 18.03 -10.33
N THR A 260 -16.58 19.08 -9.51
CA THR A 260 -17.72 20.01 -9.56
C THR A 260 -17.43 21.28 -10.36
N GLY A 261 -16.24 21.40 -10.97
CA GLY A 261 -15.81 22.62 -11.67
C GLY A 261 -15.59 23.81 -10.73
N GLY A 262 -15.52 23.55 -9.42
CA GLY A 262 -15.21 24.54 -8.41
C GLY A 262 -13.73 24.94 -8.45
N ARG A 263 -13.42 26.11 -7.89
CA ARG A 263 -12.05 26.60 -7.80
C ARG A 263 -11.47 26.30 -6.42
N THR A 264 -10.39 25.53 -6.37
CA THR A 264 -9.60 25.34 -5.16
C THR A 264 -8.96 26.67 -4.75
N GLY A 265 -9.17 27.08 -3.50
CA GLY A 265 -8.64 28.34 -2.97
C GLY A 265 -7.13 28.29 -2.71
N GLU A 266 -6.49 29.46 -2.64
CA GLU A 266 -5.03 29.59 -2.47
C GLU A 266 -4.52 28.90 -1.19
N ARG A 267 -5.27 29.02 -0.10
CA ARG A 267 -4.95 28.39 1.19
C ARG A 267 -4.97 26.87 1.14
N GLU A 268 -5.85 26.28 0.33
CA GLU A 268 -5.89 24.83 0.16
C GLU A 268 -4.72 24.33 -0.72
N LEU A 269 -4.25 25.16 -1.65
CA LEU A 269 -3.11 24.86 -2.52
C LEU A 269 -1.77 24.98 -1.79
N SER A 270 -1.60 25.98 -0.91
CA SER A 270 -0.35 26.19 -0.17
C SER A 270 -0.07 25.09 0.87
N GLU A 271 -1.07 24.33 1.28
CA GLU A 271 -0.93 23.19 2.19
C GLU A 271 -0.63 21.85 1.46
N LEU A 272 -0.55 21.84 0.13
CA LEU A 272 -0.28 20.62 -0.64
C LEU A 272 1.23 20.34 -0.78
N PRO A 273 1.64 19.06 -0.77
CA PRO A 273 3.00 18.69 -1.16
C PRO A 273 3.30 19.14 -2.60
N LEU A 274 4.54 19.59 -2.86
CA LEU A 274 4.97 20.13 -4.16
C LEU A 274 4.61 19.23 -5.35
N THR A 275 4.80 17.91 -5.24
CA THR A 275 4.45 16.96 -6.31
C THR A 275 2.94 16.97 -6.60
N ARG A 276 2.10 17.13 -5.58
CA ARG A 276 0.64 17.20 -5.74
C ARG A 276 0.20 18.53 -6.32
N LEU A 277 0.84 19.62 -5.89
CA LEU A 277 0.62 20.94 -6.49
C LEU A 277 1.01 20.95 -7.97
N ALA A 278 2.14 20.35 -8.33
CA ALA A 278 2.58 20.23 -9.73
C ALA A 278 1.60 19.40 -10.56
N LEU A 279 1.14 18.24 -10.06
CA LEU A 279 0.14 17.43 -10.73
C LEU A 279 -1.20 18.16 -10.90
N TYR A 280 -1.64 18.89 -9.88
CA TYR A 280 -2.82 19.74 -9.94
C TYR A 280 -2.65 20.85 -10.99
N ALA A 281 -1.52 21.56 -10.99
CA ALA A 281 -1.24 22.57 -11.98
C ALA A 281 -1.23 21.97 -13.40
N LEU A 282 -0.70 20.76 -13.60
CA LEU A 282 -0.67 20.09 -14.89
C LEU A 282 -2.01 19.51 -15.35
N SER A 283 -2.95 19.23 -14.44
CA SER A 283 -4.30 18.77 -14.81
C SER A 283 -5.18 19.89 -15.38
N LEU A 284 -4.86 21.15 -15.06
CA LEU A 284 -5.62 22.32 -15.52
C LEU A 284 -5.38 22.64 -17.01
N PRO A 285 -6.41 23.12 -17.74
CA PRO A 285 -6.26 23.62 -19.11
C PRO A 285 -5.22 24.75 -19.20
N ARG A 286 -4.54 24.87 -20.34
CA ARG A 286 -3.48 25.87 -20.54
C ARG A 286 -3.92 27.31 -20.24
N ALA A 287 -5.14 27.67 -20.64
CA ALA A 287 -5.72 29.00 -20.39
C ALA A 287 -5.89 29.28 -18.89
N GLU A 288 -6.35 28.28 -18.13
CA GLU A 288 -6.55 28.43 -16.68
C GLU A 288 -5.21 28.54 -15.94
N ARG A 289 -4.19 27.78 -16.37
CA ARG A 289 -2.83 27.88 -15.81
C ARG A 289 -2.24 29.27 -16.02
N ALA A 290 -2.45 29.86 -17.20
CA ALA A 290 -1.99 31.21 -17.50
C ALA A 290 -2.69 32.26 -16.63
N ALA A 291 -4.01 32.15 -16.47
CA ALA A 291 -4.80 33.05 -15.64
C ALA A 291 -4.44 32.96 -14.14
N ARG A 292 -4.01 31.80 -13.67
CA ARG A 292 -3.72 31.53 -12.24
C ARG A 292 -2.23 31.46 -11.93
N ARG A 293 -1.37 31.97 -12.81
CA ARG A 293 0.09 31.82 -12.69
C ARG A 293 0.61 32.28 -11.33
N THR A 294 0.17 33.44 -10.85
CA THR A 294 0.58 34.03 -9.56
C THR A 294 0.23 33.19 -8.33
N VAL A 295 -0.76 32.31 -8.44
CA VAL A 295 -1.20 31.41 -7.36
C VAL A 295 -0.51 30.04 -7.46
N LEU A 296 -0.03 29.68 -8.65
CA LEU A 296 0.56 28.37 -8.95
C LEU A 296 2.11 28.38 -8.94
N THR A 297 2.74 29.56 -8.85
CA THR A 297 4.20 29.77 -8.75
C THR A 297 4.54 30.53 -7.49
#